data_AF-A0A382MTJ7-F1
#
_entry.id   AF-A0A382MTJ7-F1
#
_cell.length_a   1.000
_cell.length_b   1.000
_cell.length_c   1.000
_cell.angle_alpha   90.00
_cell.angle_beta   90.00
_cell.angle_gamma   90.00
#
_symmetry.space_group_name_H-M   'P 1'
#
loop_
_entity.id
_entity.type
_entity.pdbx_description
1 polymer ?
#
loop_
_entity_poly.entity_id
_entity_poly.type
_entity_poly.pdbx_seq_one_letter_code
_entity_poly.pdbx_strand_id
1 'polypeptide(L)'
;MVKDAPLISDILSDLLDFIDNTPLVGQNVDFDYQFLKNNITASDLILPNITLYDTLSLARSFIYFHNSFSLGSLCDFYDIKIENAHRAGADALATGKLFLYLIQEVLSRPLTLIQRIENLFSNSSVYNRELFTNIVKASIRLNTIDGLMPSPSNYNPPDNFYEYSGSGNADFPENPEDWFLENGAISCNWDGYEKRSSQTEMIKDSFEAFSEGY
;
A
#
# COMPACT_ATOMS: atom_id res chain seq x y z
N MET A 1 -23.36 19.71 -15.11
CA MET A 1 -22.71 20.98 -15.48
C MET A 1 -21.54 20.66 -16.39
N VAL A 2 -21.74 20.70 -17.72
CA VAL A 2 -20.68 20.53 -18.74
C VAL A 2 -21.11 21.07 -20.12
N LYS A 3 -22.42 21.24 -20.36
CA LYS A 3 -22.98 21.68 -21.64
C LYS A 3 -22.35 22.96 -22.21
N ASP A 4 -22.03 23.91 -21.33
CA ASP A 4 -21.49 25.23 -21.70
C ASP A 4 -20.00 25.37 -21.31
N ALA A 5 -19.32 24.26 -20.98
CA ALA A 5 -17.90 24.27 -20.65
C ALA A 5 -17.04 24.31 -21.93
N PRO A 6 -15.85 24.93 -21.88
CA PRO A 6 -14.92 24.92 -23.01
C PRO A 6 -14.46 23.50 -23.35
N LEU A 7 -14.00 23.30 -24.58
CA LEU A 7 -13.36 22.03 -24.96
C LEU A 7 -12.01 21.92 -24.25
N ILE A 8 -11.56 20.69 -24.06
CA ILE A 8 -10.24 20.44 -23.44
C ILE A 8 -9.11 21.11 -24.23
N SER A 9 -9.19 21.10 -25.57
CA SER A 9 -8.23 21.77 -26.45
C SER A 9 -8.13 23.27 -26.19
N ASP A 10 -9.22 23.91 -25.76
CA ASP A 10 -9.30 25.35 -25.55
C ASP A 10 -8.61 25.78 -24.25
N ILE A 11 -8.50 24.87 -23.28
CA ILE A 11 -7.94 25.14 -21.94
C ILE A 11 -6.58 24.49 -21.69
N LEU A 12 -6.12 23.64 -22.61
CA LEU A 12 -4.95 22.79 -22.37
C LEU A 12 -3.65 23.59 -22.25
N SER A 13 -3.51 24.65 -23.05
CA SER A 13 -2.35 25.56 -22.96
C SER A 13 -2.30 26.24 -21.59
N ASP A 14 -3.43 26.82 -21.15
CA ASP A 14 -3.51 27.49 -19.85
C ASP A 14 -3.25 26.52 -18.68
N LEU A 15 -3.72 25.26 -18.81
CA LEU A 15 -3.45 24.21 -17.82
C LEU A 15 -1.97 23.85 -17.77
N LEU A 16 -1.30 23.74 -18.93
CA LEU A 16 0.14 23.47 -18.98
C LEU A 16 0.97 24.62 -18.41
N ASP A 17 0.59 25.87 -18.72
CA ASP A 17 1.23 27.06 -18.16
C ASP A 17 1.03 27.15 -16.64
N PHE A 18 -0.12 26.70 -16.14
CA PHE A 18 -0.39 26.61 -14.71
C PHE A 18 0.46 25.53 -14.01
N ILE A 19 0.61 24.36 -14.63
CA ILE A 19 1.44 23.26 -14.10
C ILE A 19 2.92 23.65 -14.13
N ASP A 20 3.38 24.25 -15.23
CA ASP A 20 4.78 24.60 -15.52
C ASP A 20 5.73 23.44 -15.16
N ASN A 21 6.67 23.66 -14.25
CA ASN A 21 7.64 22.67 -13.78
C ASN A 21 7.29 22.14 -12.37
N THR A 22 6.05 22.31 -11.94
CA THR A 22 5.60 21.87 -10.61
C THR A 22 5.38 20.36 -10.62
N PRO A 23 5.90 19.61 -9.62
CA PRO A 23 5.60 18.20 -9.49
C PRO A 23 4.09 17.95 -9.34
N LEU A 24 3.57 16.93 -10.01
CA LEU A 24 2.17 16.52 -9.84
C LEU A 24 2.07 15.39 -8.82
N VAL A 25 1.04 15.48 -8.00
CA VAL A 25 0.71 14.48 -6.99
C VAL A 25 -0.68 13.95 -7.29
N GLY A 26 -0.84 12.63 -7.33
CA GLY A 26 -2.13 11.99 -7.59
C GLY A 26 -2.29 10.68 -6.82
N GLN A 27 -3.53 10.31 -6.57
CA GLN A 27 -3.88 8.97 -6.07
C GLN A 27 -4.05 8.05 -7.26
N ASN A 28 -3.13 7.11 -7.46
CA ASN A 28 -3.01 6.34 -8.71
C ASN A 28 -2.70 7.26 -9.91
N VAL A 29 -1.67 8.11 -9.76
CA VAL A 29 -1.35 9.23 -10.67
C VAL A 29 -1.25 8.84 -12.15
N ASP A 30 -0.88 7.60 -12.48
CA ASP A 30 -0.82 7.15 -13.88
C ASP A 30 -2.17 7.32 -14.58
N PHE A 31 -3.29 7.03 -13.89
CA PHE A 31 -4.61 7.13 -14.49
C PHE A 31 -4.87 8.54 -15.04
N ASP A 32 -4.83 9.56 -14.17
CA ASP A 32 -5.07 10.95 -14.56
C ASP A 32 -3.99 11.48 -15.50
N TYR A 33 -2.73 11.09 -15.28
CA TYR A 33 -1.62 11.52 -16.12
C TYR A 33 -1.74 11.01 -17.55
N GLN A 34 -2.21 9.78 -17.76
CA GLN A 34 -2.45 9.26 -19.12
C GLN A 34 -3.58 10.01 -19.82
N PHE A 35 -4.65 10.42 -19.10
CA PHE A 35 -5.67 11.29 -19.69
C PHE A 35 -5.08 12.63 -20.15
N LEU A 36 -4.29 13.27 -19.30
CA LEU A 36 -3.63 14.53 -19.61
C LEU A 36 -2.69 14.36 -20.82
N LYS A 37 -1.82 13.36 -20.79
CA LYS A 37 -0.86 13.04 -21.86
C LYS A 37 -1.55 12.78 -23.21
N ASN A 38 -2.65 12.05 -23.22
CA ASN A 38 -3.40 11.76 -24.45
C ASN A 38 -3.98 13.03 -25.07
N ASN A 39 -4.54 13.93 -24.26
CA ASN A 39 -5.10 15.20 -24.75
C ASN A 39 -3.99 16.15 -25.25
N ILE A 40 -2.83 16.17 -24.60
CA ILE A 40 -1.65 16.96 -25.01
C ILE A 40 -1.14 16.48 -26.35
N THR A 41 -0.97 15.16 -26.50
CA THR A 41 -0.49 14.55 -27.73
C THR A 41 -1.47 14.79 -28.88
N ALA A 42 -2.78 14.75 -28.61
CA ALA A 42 -3.80 15.02 -29.62
C ALA A 42 -3.92 16.50 -30.04
N SER A 43 -3.34 17.41 -29.25
CA SER A 43 -3.39 18.87 -29.50
C SER A 43 -2.06 19.44 -30.00
N ASP A 44 -1.13 18.59 -30.42
CA ASP A 44 0.23 18.95 -30.87
C ASP A 44 1.03 19.79 -29.84
N LEU A 45 0.69 19.67 -28.55
CA LEU A 45 1.39 20.32 -27.45
C LEU A 45 2.51 19.42 -26.90
N ILE A 46 3.50 20.04 -26.27
CA ILE A 46 4.63 19.34 -25.65
C ILE A 46 4.31 19.07 -24.19
N LEU A 47 4.39 17.81 -23.80
CA LEU A 47 4.27 17.40 -22.40
C LEU A 47 5.53 17.86 -21.63
N PRO A 48 5.39 18.68 -20.57
CA PRO A 48 6.53 19.09 -19.77
C PRO A 48 7.12 17.88 -19.03
N ASN A 49 8.43 17.89 -18.82
CA ASN A 49 9.10 16.87 -18.02
C ASN A 49 8.86 17.14 -16.53
N ILE A 50 7.74 16.64 -16.02
CA ILE A 50 7.29 16.85 -14.65
C ILE A 50 7.52 15.60 -13.80
N THR A 51 7.97 15.82 -12.57
CA THR A 51 8.02 14.75 -11.58
C THR A 51 6.60 14.40 -11.14
N LEU A 52 6.31 13.10 -11.07
CA LEU A 52 5.01 12.59 -10.65
C LEU A 52 5.18 11.86 -9.31
N TYR A 53 4.26 12.08 -8.39
CA TYR A 53 4.19 11.36 -7.12
C TYR A 53 2.86 10.64 -7.00
N ASP A 54 2.91 9.38 -6.62
CA ASP A 54 1.74 8.53 -6.46
C ASP A 54 1.50 8.22 -4.98
N THR A 55 0.43 8.80 -4.44
CA THR A 55 0.03 8.59 -3.05
C THR A 55 -0.49 7.18 -2.80
N LEU A 56 -1.02 6.48 -3.81
CA LEU A 56 -1.53 5.11 -3.66
C LEU A 56 -0.39 4.14 -3.38
N SER A 57 0.68 4.16 -4.20
CA SER A 57 1.84 3.30 -3.97
C SER A 57 2.58 3.65 -2.68
N LEU A 58 2.71 4.94 -2.32
CA LEU A 58 3.25 5.34 -1.02
C LEU A 58 2.43 4.76 0.14
N ALA A 59 1.12 4.92 0.12
CA ALA A 59 0.26 4.40 1.17
C ALA A 59 0.37 2.88 1.29
N ARG A 60 0.36 2.15 0.17
CA ARG A 60 0.53 0.68 0.18
C ARG A 60 1.88 0.23 0.73
N SER A 61 2.94 1.01 0.52
CA SER A 61 4.28 0.66 1.00
C SER A 61 4.48 0.98 2.49
N PHE A 62 3.99 2.12 2.97
CA PHE A 62 4.32 2.62 4.31
C PHE A 62 3.18 2.46 5.32
N ILE A 63 1.94 2.35 4.84
CA ILE A 63 0.71 2.13 5.60
C ILE A 63 0.11 0.76 5.22
N TYR A 64 0.97 -0.22 4.99
CA TYR A 64 0.61 -1.58 4.52
C TYR A 64 -0.37 -2.33 5.45
N PHE A 65 -0.47 -1.90 6.71
CA PHE A 65 -1.35 -2.46 7.73
C PHE A 65 -2.78 -1.94 7.67
N HIS A 66 -3.06 -0.94 6.83
CA HIS A 66 -4.41 -0.38 6.69
C HIS A 66 -5.24 -1.18 5.68
N ASN A 67 -6.53 -1.33 5.95
CA ASN A 67 -7.41 -2.24 5.22
C ASN A 67 -7.90 -1.70 3.86
N SER A 68 -7.81 -0.38 3.63
CA SER A 68 -8.32 0.25 2.41
C SER A 68 -7.45 1.44 2.00
N PHE A 69 -7.09 1.50 0.72
CA PHE A 69 -6.25 2.56 0.17
C PHE A 69 -7.02 3.51 -0.75
N SER A 70 -8.34 3.64 -0.56
CA SER A 70 -9.09 4.71 -1.22
C SER A 70 -8.70 6.06 -0.62
N LEU A 71 -8.79 7.14 -1.41
CA LEU A 71 -8.49 8.50 -0.93
C LEU A 71 -9.29 8.82 0.34
N GLY A 72 -10.60 8.56 0.33
CA GLY A 72 -11.47 8.76 1.49
C GLY A 72 -11.00 7.98 2.72
N SER A 73 -10.69 6.69 2.58
CA SER A 73 -10.27 5.87 3.71
C SER A 73 -8.92 6.31 4.31
N LEU A 74 -7.99 6.76 3.46
CA LEU A 74 -6.71 7.29 3.91
C LEU A 74 -6.85 8.68 4.55
N CYS A 75 -7.73 9.51 4.02
CA CYS A 75 -8.05 10.79 4.64
C CYS A 75 -8.71 10.61 6.01
N ASP A 76 -9.66 9.68 6.15
CA ASP A 76 -10.28 9.35 7.43
C ASP A 76 -9.23 8.85 8.44
N PHE A 77 -8.29 8.00 7.99
CA PHE A 77 -7.21 7.49 8.84
C PHE A 77 -6.32 8.60 9.44
N TYR A 78 -6.08 9.68 8.68
CA TYR A 78 -5.28 10.83 9.12
C TYR A 78 -6.11 12.01 9.65
N ASP A 79 -7.41 11.83 9.88
CA ASP A 79 -8.35 12.90 10.29
C ASP A 79 -8.34 14.12 9.33
N ILE A 80 -8.17 13.85 8.03
CA ILE A 80 -8.22 14.86 6.98
C ILE A 80 -9.67 15.06 6.55
N LYS A 81 -10.26 16.19 6.94
CA LYS A 81 -11.62 16.55 6.52
C LYS A 81 -11.68 16.83 5.01
N ILE A 82 -12.54 16.09 4.31
CA ILE A 82 -12.90 16.33 2.91
C ILE A 82 -14.25 17.04 2.85
N GLU A 83 -14.22 18.36 2.70
CA GLU A 83 -15.44 19.14 2.46
C GLU A 83 -15.81 19.05 0.97
N ASN A 84 -17.09 18.79 0.67
CA ASN A 84 -17.58 18.60 -0.71
C ASN A 84 -16.88 17.47 -1.47
N ALA A 85 -16.75 16.30 -0.83
CA ALA A 85 -16.22 15.08 -1.45
C ALA A 85 -16.87 14.80 -2.83
N HIS A 86 -16.11 14.17 -3.73
CA HIS A 86 -16.48 13.89 -5.13
C HIS A 86 -16.48 15.12 -6.06
N ARG A 87 -15.90 16.23 -5.62
CA ARG A 87 -15.53 17.34 -6.49
C ARG A 87 -14.03 17.25 -6.75
N ALA A 88 -13.62 17.23 -8.02
CA ALA A 88 -12.22 17.09 -8.42
C ALA A 88 -11.26 18.04 -7.68
N GLY A 89 -11.66 19.30 -7.46
CA GLY A 89 -10.84 20.26 -6.70
C GLY A 89 -10.70 19.92 -5.21
N ALA A 90 -11.76 19.41 -4.58
CA ALA A 90 -11.72 18.96 -3.19
C ALA A 90 -10.85 17.70 -3.05
N ASP A 91 -10.99 16.75 -3.98
CA ASP A 91 -10.21 15.52 -4.01
C ASP A 91 -8.71 15.81 -4.27
N ALA A 92 -8.40 16.77 -5.15
CA ALA A 92 -7.02 17.22 -5.40
C ALA A 92 -6.40 17.87 -4.14
N LEU A 93 -7.15 18.72 -3.43
CA LEU A 93 -6.70 19.32 -2.18
C LEU A 93 -6.48 18.26 -1.08
N ALA A 94 -7.41 17.31 -0.95
CA ALA A 94 -7.29 16.20 -0.02
C ALA A 94 -6.07 15.32 -0.32
N THR A 95 -5.83 15.03 -1.60
CA THR A 95 -4.66 14.28 -2.09
C THR A 95 -3.36 14.98 -1.71
N GLY A 96 -3.27 16.31 -1.89
CA GLY A 96 -2.11 17.09 -1.48
C GLY A 96 -1.87 17.05 0.03
N LYS A 97 -2.92 17.16 0.85
CA LYS A 97 -2.80 17.01 2.31
C LYS A 97 -2.35 15.61 2.71
N LEU A 98 -2.96 14.58 2.12
CA LEU A 98 -2.60 13.18 2.36
C LEU A 98 -1.12 12.91 2.01
N PHE A 99 -0.65 13.47 0.89
CA PHE A 99 0.75 13.33 0.47
C PHE A 99 1.74 13.84 1.52
N LEU A 100 1.43 14.93 2.23
CA LEU A 100 2.29 15.42 3.32
C LEU A 100 2.41 14.42 4.46
N TYR A 101 1.30 13.80 4.88
CA TYR A 101 1.32 12.74 5.90
C TYR A 101 2.10 11.52 5.42
N LEU A 102 1.91 11.11 4.16
CA LEU A 102 2.64 9.99 3.58
C LEU A 102 4.14 10.28 3.49
N ILE A 103 4.56 11.49 3.09
CA ILE A 103 5.97 11.88 3.14
C ILE A 103 6.50 11.77 4.56
N GLN A 104 5.75 12.22 5.56
CA GLN A 104 6.17 12.12 6.96
C GLN A 104 6.35 10.65 7.40
N GLU A 105 5.48 9.74 6.95
CA GLU A 105 5.65 8.29 7.16
C GLU A 105 6.90 7.71 6.51
N VAL A 106 7.27 8.19 5.32
CA VAL A 106 8.51 7.78 4.66
C VAL A 106 9.72 8.33 5.43
N LEU A 107 9.66 9.59 5.83
CA LEU A 107 10.71 10.28 6.57
C LEU A 107 10.95 9.67 7.95
N SER A 108 9.96 8.99 8.54
CA SER A 108 10.12 8.32 9.83
C SER A 108 10.80 6.97 9.78
N ARG A 109 11.20 6.50 8.60
CA ARG A 109 11.84 5.20 8.46
C ARG A 109 13.36 5.32 8.54
N PRO A 110 14.05 4.27 9.03
CA PRO A 110 15.50 4.23 9.03
C PRO A 110 16.09 4.45 7.64
N LEU A 111 17.20 5.18 7.55
CA LEU A 111 17.90 5.49 6.31
C LEU A 111 18.24 4.22 5.52
N THR A 112 18.62 3.15 6.22
CA THR A 112 18.97 1.86 5.60
C THR A 112 17.79 1.25 4.84
N LEU A 113 16.56 1.43 5.30
CA LEU A 113 15.36 0.98 4.60
C LEU A 113 15.14 1.82 3.33
N ILE A 114 15.21 3.15 3.44
CA ILE A 114 15.01 4.04 2.29
C ILE A 114 16.09 3.83 1.22
N GLN A 115 17.35 3.59 1.62
CA GLN A 115 18.42 3.21 0.69
C GLN A 115 18.15 1.89 -0.02
N ARG A 116 17.60 0.88 0.67
CA ARG A 116 17.20 -0.38 0.02
C ARG A 116 16.11 -0.14 -1.01
N ILE A 117 15.09 0.64 -0.67
CA ILE A 117 14.00 1.00 -1.58
C ILE A 117 14.54 1.74 -2.81
N GLU A 118 15.41 2.73 -2.61
CA GLU A 118 16.02 3.49 -3.70
C GLU A 118 16.85 2.60 -4.65
N ASN A 119 17.64 1.67 -4.09
CA ASN A 119 18.39 0.69 -4.87
C ASN A 119 17.49 -0.25 -5.67
N LEU A 120 16.36 -0.70 -5.09
CA LEU A 120 15.40 -1.55 -5.80
C LEU A 120 14.82 -0.84 -7.04
N PHE A 121 14.66 0.49 -6.96
CA PHE A 121 14.13 1.29 -8.06
C PHE A 121 15.18 1.84 -9.02
N SER A 122 16.47 1.49 -8.86
CA SER A 122 17.56 1.97 -9.70
C SER A 122 17.37 1.69 -11.19
N ASN A 123 16.70 0.59 -11.54
CA ASN A 123 16.46 0.13 -12.91
C ASN A 123 14.98 0.17 -13.33
N SER A 124 14.11 0.82 -12.56
CA SER A 124 12.67 0.88 -12.84
C SER A 124 12.14 2.31 -12.82
N SER A 125 11.23 2.62 -13.75
CA SER A 125 10.48 3.88 -13.73
C SER A 125 9.33 3.78 -12.74
N VAL A 126 9.54 4.31 -11.54
CA VAL A 126 8.51 4.40 -10.49
C VAL A 126 8.35 5.86 -10.10
N TYR A 127 7.11 6.34 -10.02
CA TYR A 127 6.79 7.75 -9.75
C TYR A 127 7.53 8.30 -8.53
N ASN A 128 7.52 7.58 -7.42
CA ASN A 128 8.10 8.05 -6.16
C ASN A 128 9.64 7.94 -6.06
N ARG A 129 10.36 7.54 -7.12
CA ARG A 129 11.81 7.33 -7.08
C ARG A 129 12.57 8.58 -6.61
N GLU A 130 12.24 9.74 -7.18
CA GLU A 130 12.94 10.99 -6.86
C GLU A 130 12.76 11.38 -5.38
N LEU A 131 11.60 11.09 -4.79
CA LEU A 131 11.36 11.30 -3.36
C LEU A 131 12.37 10.50 -2.52
N PHE A 132 12.54 9.20 -2.77
CA PHE A 132 13.49 8.38 -2.01
C PHE A 132 14.93 8.86 -2.18
N THR A 133 15.35 9.19 -3.40
CA THR A 133 16.68 9.76 -3.66
C THR A 133 16.89 11.07 -2.89
N ASN A 134 15.89 11.94 -2.84
CA ASN A 134 15.96 13.21 -2.11
C ASN A 134 15.99 13.01 -0.59
N ILE A 135 15.27 12.01 -0.06
CA ILE A 135 15.33 11.64 1.36
C ILE A 135 16.72 11.12 1.71
N VAL A 136 17.32 10.22 0.92
CA VAL A 136 18.70 9.73 1.15
C VAL A 136 19.69 10.89 1.19
N LYS A 137 19.63 11.82 0.23
CA LYS A 137 20.48 13.01 0.20
C LYS A 137 20.27 13.89 1.44
N ALA A 138 19.02 14.09 1.86
CA ALA A 138 18.69 14.88 3.04
C ALA A 138 19.22 14.23 4.32
N SER A 139 19.05 12.92 4.49
CA SER A 139 19.53 12.16 5.66
C SER A 139 21.05 12.19 5.78
N ILE A 140 21.77 12.05 4.67
CA ILE A 140 23.24 12.18 4.64
C ILE A 140 23.66 13.60 5.03
N ARG A 141 23.03 14.62 4.44
CA ARG A 141 23.32 16.03 4.74
C ARG A 141 23.07 16.39 6.21
N LEU A 142 22.05 15.79 6.82
CA LEU A 142 21.66 16.03 8.21
C LEU A 142 22.30 15.02 9.19
N ASN A 143 23.14 14.11 8.72
CA ASN A 143 23.80 13.06 9.52
C ASN A 143 22.83 12.28 10.42
N THR A 144 21.68 11.86 9.88
CA THR A 144 20.60 11.18 10.61
C THR A 144 20.31 9.80 10.01
N ILE A 145 20.18 8.78 10.87
CA ILE A 145 20.01 7.37 10.44
C ILE A 145 18.67 6.75 10.82
N ASP A 146 18.00 7.22 11.88
CA ASP A 146 16.78 6.61 12.43
C ASP A 146 15.49 7.29 11.96
N GLY A 147 15.56 7.96 10.81
CA GLY A 147 14.47 8.78 10.26
C GLY A 147 14.65 10.27 10.56
N LEU A 148 14.13 11.10 9.67
CA LEU A 148 14.20 12.56 9.71
C LEU A 148 13.08 13.20 10.54
N MET A 149 11.98 12.49 10.75
CA MET A 149 10.79 12.97 11.47
C MET A 149 10.09 11.80 12.19
N PRO A 150 9.33 12.04 13.27
CA PRO A 150 8.50 10.99 13.86
C PRO A 150 7.34 10.59 12.92
N SER A 151 6.92 9.32 13.00
CA SER A 151 5.76 8.83 12.25
C SER A 151 4.47 9.53 12.74
N PRO A 152 3.58 9.96 11.83
CA PRO A 152 2.28 10.49 12.22
C PRO A 152 1.28 9.40 12.63
N SER A 153 1.49 8.14 12.24
CA SER A 153 0.65 7.01 12.67
C SER A 153 1.19 6.31 13.91
N ASN A 154 0.28 5.82 14.74
CA ASN A 154 0.61 4.99 15.89
C ASN A 154 0.27 3.53 15.56
N TYR A 155 1.14 2.85 14.81
CA TYR A 155 0.99 1.43 14.49
C TYR A 155 1.99 0.58 15.27
N ASN A 156 1.45 -0.33 16.07
CA ASN A 156 2.22 -1.40 16.69
C ASN A 156 1.93 -2.70 15.94
N PRO A 157 2.94 -3.32 15.28
CA PRO A 157 2.72 -4.59 14.62
C PRO A 157 2.28 -5.66 15.62
N PRO A 158 1.37 -6.57 15.24
CA PRO A 158 0.99 -7.68 16.10
C PRO A 158 2.22 -8.56 16.38
N ASP A 159 2.29 -9.06 17.61
CA ASP A 159 3.30 -10.04 17.97
C ASP A 159 2.92 -11.39 17.35
N ASN A 160 3.58 -11.74 16.25
CA ASN A 160 3.38 -13.01 15.54
C ASN A 160 4.40 -14.06 15.99
N PHE A 161 5.17 -13.82 17.06
CA PHE A 161 6.09 -14.80 17.62
C PHE A 161 5.36 -15.68 18.62
N TYR A 162 5.16 -16.95 18.25
CA TYR A 162 4.66 -17.98 19.15
C TYR A 162 5.84 -18.82 19.62
N GLU A 163 6.15 -18.77 20.91
CA GLU A 163 7.16 -19.63 21.52
C GLU A 163 6.46 -20.77 22.27
N TYR A 164 6.79 -22.02 21.91
CA TYR A 164 6.29 -23.21 22.59
C TYR A 164 7.46 -23.92 23.27
N SER A 165 7.31 -24.21 24.57
CA SER A 165 8.24 -25.02 25.33
C SER A 165 7.53 -26.29 25.82
N GLY A 166 7.84 -27.42 25.17
CA GLY A 166 7.29 -28.74 25.50
C GLY A 166 8.36 -29.83 25.48
N SER A 167 8.07 -30.97 26.10
CA SER A 167 9.02 -32.07 26.35
C SER A 167 9.37 -32.94 25.12
N GLY A 168 9.01 -32.52 23.90
CA GLY A 168 9.28 -33.28 22.67
C GLY A 168 8.46 -34.57 22.50
N ASN A 169 7.75 -35.03 23.52
CA ASN A 169 6.77 -36.11 23.41
C ASN A 169 5.46 -35.52 22.89
N ALA A 170 5.32 -35.47 21.57
CA ALA A 170 4.04 -35.18 20.97
C ALA A 170 3.26 -36.49 20.79
N ASP A 171 2.22 -36.66 21.60
CA ASP A 171 1.24 -37.73 21.43
C ASP A 171 0.29 -37.35 20.29
N PHE A 172 0.82 -37.42 19.06
CA PHE A 172 0.07 -37.11 17.86
C PHE A 172 -0.78 -38.31 17.45
N PRO A 173 -2.08 -38.12 17.17
CA PRO A 173 -2.91 -39.20 16.66
C PRO A 173 -2.35 -39.77 15.35
N GLU A 174 -2.28 -41.10 15.25
CA GLU A 174 -1.80 -41.81 14.06
C GLU A 174 -2.80 -41.72 12.89
N ASN A 175 -4.10 -41.69 13.19
CA ASN A 175 -5.15 -41.54 12.18
C ASN A 175 -5.53 -40.06 12.03
N PRO A 176 -5.58 -39.51 10.81
CA PRO A 176 -5.98 -38.12 10.58
C PRO A 176 -7.39 -37.79 11.07
N GLU A 177 -8.30 -38.76 11.13
CA GLU A 177 -9.66 -38.53 11.62
C GLU A 177 -9.66 -38.09 13.09
N ASP A 178 -8.78 -38.68 13.90
CA ASP A 178 -8.67 -38.44 15.34
C ASP A 178 -8.24 -37.00 15.67
N TRP A 179 -7.72 -36.26 14.69
CA TRP A 179 -7.43 -34.84 14.83
C TRP A 179 -8.71 -33.98 14.83
N PHE A 180 -9.71 -34.36 14.02
CA PHE A 180 -10.88 -33.51 13.70
C PHE A 180 -12.21 -34.04 14.30
N LEU A 181 -12.17 -35.07 15.15
CA LEU A 181 -13.34 -35.51 15.90
C LEU A 181 -13.80 -34.42 16.88
N GLU A 182 -15.07 -34.50 17.33
CA GLU A 182 -15.62 -33.57 18.32
C GLU A 182 -14.83 -33.55 19.65
N ASN A 183 -14.11 -34.65 19.96
CA ASN A 183 -13.17 -34.77 21.07
C ASN A 183 -11.75 -35.16 20.59
N GLY A 184 -11.41 -34.78 19.35
CA GLY A 184 -10.11 -35.01 18.75
C GLY A 184 -9.03 -34.04 19.21
N ALA A 185 -7.80 -34.21 18.71
CA ALA A 185 -6.66 -33.41 19.14
C ALA A 185 -6.87 -31.88 18.94
N ILE A 186 -7.58 -31.46 17.88
CA ILE A 186 -7.80 -30.03 17.61
C ILE A 186 -8.89 -29.46 18.52
N SER A 187 -10.04 -30.12 18.62
CA SER A 187 -11.15 -29.65 19.48
C SER A 187 -10.78 -29.62 20.95
N CYS A 188 -9.92 -30.54 21.41
CA CYS A 188 -9.43 -30.55 22.79
C CYS A 188 -8.39 -29.46 23.10
N ASN A 189 -7.70 -28.91 22.10
CA ASN A 189 -6.60 -27.96 22.30
C ASN A 189 -6.86 -26.56 21.70
N TRP A 190 -7.93 -26.38 20.93
CA TRP A 190 -8.27 -25.11 20.28
C TRP A 190 -9.70 -24.69 20.59
N ASP A 191 -9.82 -23.72 21.51
CA ASP A 191 -11.09 -23.06 21.83
C ASP A 191 -11.69 -22.36 20.59
N GLY A 192 -12.91 -22.75 20.23
CA GLY A 192 -13.62 -22.21 19.07
C GLY A 192 -13.47 -23.03 17.78
N TYR A 193 -12.83 -24.19 17.84
CA TYR A 193 -12.87 -25.14 16.73
C TYR A 193 -14.31 -25.60 16.45
N GLU A 194 -14.72 -25.49 15.19
CA GLU A 194 -16.01 -25.97 14.69
C GLU A 194 -15.76 -27.07 13.66
N LYS A 195 -16.28 -28.26 13.93
CA LYS A 195 -16.12 -29.41 13.05
C LYS A 195 -16.87 -29.18 11.73
N ARG A 196 -16.17 -29.37 10.61
CA ARG A 196 -16.75 -29.31 9.26
C ARG A 196 -16.49 -30.62 8.52
N SER A 197 -17.55 -31.24 8.00
CA SER A 197 -17.45 -32.52 7.29
C SER A 197 -16.45 -32.49 6.13
N SER A 198 -16.39 -31.38 5.40
CA SER A 198 -15.44 -31.17 4.30
C SER A 198 -13.97 -31.22 4.73
N GLN A 199 -13.65 -30.79 5.96
CA GLN A 199 -12.28 -30.90 6.49
C GLN A 199 -11.92 -32.36 6.77
N THR A 200 -12.87 -33.12 7.31
CA THR A 200 -12.69 -34.55 7.58
C THR A 200 -12.59 -35.36 6.29
N GLU A 201 -13.35 -35.03 5.25
CA GLU A 201 -13.26 -35.68 3.94
C GLU A 201 -11.91 -35.39 3.27
N MET A 202 -11.50 -34.12 3.19
CA MET A 202 -10.22 -33.72 2.60
C MET A 202 -9.01 -34.39 3.26
N ILE A 203 -9.01 -34.51 4.60
CA ILE A 203 -7.87 -35.11 5.29
C ILE A 203 -7.80 -36.63 5.09
N LYS A 204 -8.95 -37.32 4.99
CA LYS A 204 -8.99 -38.75 4.64
C LYS A 204 -8.41 -38.98 3.25
N ASP A 205 -8.92 -38.24 2.25
CA ASP A 205 -8.45 -38.34 0.87
C ASP A 205 -6.95 -38.06 0.76
N SER A 206 -6.48 -37.01 1.45
CA SER A 206 -5.05 -36.65 1.46
C SER A 206 -4.22 -37.78 2.09
N PHE A 207 -4.65 -38.31 3.23
CA PHE A 207 -3.92 -39.36 3.92
C PHE A 207 -3.88 -40.68 3.14
N GLU A 208 -5.00 -41.09 2.55
CA GLU A 208 -5.07 -42.25 1.66
C GLU A 208 -4.12 -42.06 0.48
N ALA A 209 -4.16 -40.91 -0.21
CA ALA A 209 -3.29 -40.63 -1.35
C ALA A 209 -1.79 -40.64 -1.01
N PHE A 210 -1.40 -40.30 0.23
CA PHE A 210 0.00 -40.34 0.68
C PHE A 210 0.41 -41.68 1.33
N SER A 211 -0.55 -42.46 1.82
CA SER A 211 -0.31 -43.76 2.46
C SER A 211 -0.32 -44.91 1.46
N GLU A 212 -1.18 -44.83 0.44
CA GLU A 212 -1.18 -45.70 -0.72
C GLU A 212 -0.15 -45.17 -1.73
N GLY A 213 1.14 -45.38 -1.41
CA GLY A 213 2.22 -45.02 -2.33
C GLY A 213 2.00 -45.58 -3.73
N TYR A 214 2.37 -44.81 -4.76
CA TYR A 214 2.48 -45.29 -6.15
C TYR A 214 3.35 -46.55 -6.27
#